data_AF-A0A1F4HRI1-F1
#
_entry.id   AF-A0A1F4HRI1-F1
#
_cell.length_a   1.000
_cell.length_b   1.000
_cell.length_c   1.000
_cell.angle_alpha   90.00
_cell.angle_beta   90.00
_cell.angle_gamma   90.00
#
_symmetry.space_group_name_H-M   'P 1'
#
loop_
_entity.id
_entity.type
_entity.pdbx_description
1 polymer ?
#
loop_
_entity_poly.entity_id
_entity_poly.type
_entity_poly.pdbx_seq_one_letter_code
_entity_poly.pdbx_strand_id
1 'polypeptide(L)'
;MSLIACKECGAKISTKAPACPSCGAKRPRETSRAAKLAALLLAVFGALLIYTKATEPPATPQQIAAKASDAKRGALAYDLAATIKARVRDPDSLKVTWIGVNSSATTACASYRARNGFGGMNSERAVIVDRKPLEPTEGNWNTYCPGLRDYTSAAP
;
A
#
# COMPACT_ATOMS: atom_id res chain seq x y z
N MET A 1 52.80 19.29 20.20
CA MET A 1 51.92 18.14 20.54
C MET A 1 51.16 18.51 21.80
N SER A 2 49.83 18.34 21.85
CA SER A 2 49.07 18.59 23.08
C SER A 2 49.11 17.34 23.96
N LEU A 3 49.58 17.53 25.19
CA LEU A 3 49.60 16.52 26.25
C LEU A 3 48.42 16.82 27.19
N ILE A 4 47.61 15.81 27.47
CA ILE A 4 46.51 15.89 28.44
C ILE A 4 46.81 14.96 29.61
N ALA A 5 46.32 15.30 30.80
CA ALA A 5 46.42 14.42 31.95
C ALA A 5 45.49 13.21 31.77
N CYS A 6 45.99 12.01 32.08
CA CYS A 6 45.16 10.82 32.21
C CYS A 6 44.18 11.01 33.37
N LYS A 7 42.89 10.71 33.15
CA LYS A 7 41.85 10.87 34.18
C LYS A 7 41.97 9.89 35.35
N GLU A 8 42.68 8.77 35.15
CA GLU A 8 42.86 7.73 36.18
C GLU A 8 44.16 7.94 36.98
N CYS A 9 45.30 8.07 36.29
CA CYS A 9 46.62 8.10 36.94
C CYS A 9 47.32 9.47 36.90
N GLY A 10 46.71 10.50 36.30
CA GLY A 10 47.29 11.85 36.23
C GLY A 10 48.50 12.01 35.29
N ALA A 11 49.04 10.92 34.72
CA ALA A 11 50.18 10.98 33.83
C ALA A 11 49.89 11.81 32.55
N LYS A 12 50.88 12.57 32.07
CA LYS A 12 50.76 13.37 30.84
C LYS A 12 50.84 12.45 29.63
N ILE A 13 49.75 12.34 28.88
CA ILE A 13 49.64 11.46 27.70
C ILE A 13 49.26 12.25 26.44
N SER A 14 49.70 11.76 25.28
CA SER A 14 49.39 12.37 23.99
C SER A 14 47.88 12.30 23.70
N THR A 15 47.30 13.38 23.19
CA THR A 15 45.88 13.42 22.77
C THR A 15 45.54 12.42 21.65
N LYS A 16 46.55 11.89 20.95
CA LYS A 16 46.37 10.87 19.90
C LYS A 16 46.51 9.43 20.41
N ALA A 17 46.92 9.20 21.66
CA ALA A 17 47.10 7.86 22.20
C ALA A 17 45.73 7.17 22.44
N PRO A 18 45.53 5.92 21.96
CA PRO A 18 44.27 5.19 22.15
C PRO A 18 44.05 4.70 23.60
N ALA A 19 45.14 4.46 24.33
CA ALA A 19 45.16 4.08 25.74
C ALA A 19 46.33 4.75 26.47
N CYS A 20 46.22 4.90 27.79
CA CYS A 20 47.29 5.42 28.61
C CYS A 20 48.43 4.38 28.73
N PRO A 21 49.69 4.71 28.39
CA PRO A 21 50.81 3.78 28.52
C PRO A 21 51.21 3.50 29.98
N SER A 22 50.81 4.35 30.94
CA SER A 22 51.19 4.19 32.36
C SER A 22 50.19 3.36 33.17
N CYS A 23 48.88 3.41 32.84
CA CYS A 23 47.86 2.67 33.58
C CYS A 23 46.95 1.78 32.70
N GLY A 24 47.10 1.80 31.37
CA GLY A 24 46.29 1.00 30.45
C GLY A 24 44.87 1.52 30.19
N ALA A 25 44.42 2.59 30.87
CA ALA A 25 43.07 3.11 30.71
C ALA A 25 42.79 3.57 29.26
N LYS A 26 41.70 3.09 28.67
CA LYS A 26 41.30 3.41 27.30
C LYS A 26 40.73 4.84 27.25
N ARG A 27 41.20 5.65 26.29
CA ARG A 27 40.72 7.03 26.18
C ARG A 27 39.33 7.05 25.54
N PRO A 28 38.33 7.74 26.14
CA PRO A 28 37.09 8.03 25.44
C PRO A 28 37.40 8.92 24.24
N ARG A 29 37.06 8.46 23.02
CA ARG A 29 37.22 9.25 21.81
C ARG A 29 36.19 10.38 21.84
N GLU A 30 36.64 11.62 21.69
CA GLU A 30 35.72 12.73 21.50
C GLU A 30 35.11 12.63 20.11
N THR A 31 33.81 12.34 20.07
CA THR A 31 33.02 12.38 18.84
C THR A 31 33.11 13.79 18.25
N SER A 32 33.49 13.90 16.97
CA SER A 32 33.60 15.17 16.25
C SER A 32 32.34 16.03 16.41
N ARG A 33 32.49 17.36 16.47
CA ARG A 33 31.36 18.31 16.48
C ARG A 33 30.40 18.06 15.31
N ALA A 34 30.93 17.64 14.15
CA ALA A 34 30.14 17.25 12.99
C ALA A 34 29.24 16.01 13.25
N ALA A 35 29.75 15.02 14.00
CA ALA A 35 28.98 13.82 14.34
C ALA A 35 27.83 14.14 15.32
N LYS A 36 28.04 15.06 16.26
CA LYS A 36 26.98 15.53 17.15
C LYS A 36 25.92 16.33 16.40
N LEU A 37 26.33 17.18 15.46
CA LEU A 37 25.40 17.97 14.63
C LEU A 37 24.54 17.06 13.73
N ALA A 38 25.16 16.05 13.10
CA ALA A 38 24.45 15.08 12.28
C ALA A 38 23.43 14.25 13.09
N ALA A 39 23.80 13.81 14.31
CA ALA A 39 22.90 13.10 15.20
C ALA A 39 21.70 13.97 15.63
N LEU A 40 21.92 15.26 15.89
CA LEU A 40 20.86 16.20 16.24
C LEU A 40 19.91 16.44 15.05
N LEU A 41 20.42 16.60 13.83
CA LEU A 41 19.60 16.75 12.64
C LEU A 41 18.75 15.50 12.36
N LEU A 42 19.32 14.30 12.54
CA LEU A 42 18.58 13.05 12.43
C LEU A 42 17.46 12.93 13.47
N ALA A 43 17.72 13.34 14.72
CA ALA A 43 16.72 13.32 15.78
C ALA A 43 15.58 14.31 15.50
N VAL A 44 15.88 15.52 15.03
CA VAL A 44 14.88 16.54 14.66
C VAL A 44 14.05 16.07 13.46
N PHE A 45 14.69 15.51 12.44
CA PHE A 45 13.99 14.97 11.27
C PHE A 45 13.07 13.80 11.65
N GLY A 46 13.56 12.88 12.49
CA GLY A 46 12.74 11.79 13.03
C GLY A 46 11.54 12.28 13.84
N ALA A 47 11.74 13.28 14.71
CA ALA A 47 10.65 13.89 15.47
C ALA A 47 9.62 14.55 14.54
N LEU A 48 10.07 15.30 13.52
CA LEU A 48 9.19 15.96 12.55
C LEU A 48 8.31 14.95 11.79
N LEU A 49 8.86 13.80 11.39
CA LEU A 49 8.12 12.72 10.74
C LEU A 49 7.05 12.09 11.65
N ILE A 50 7.29 12.03 12.96
CA ILE A 50 6.30 11.52 13.92
C ILE A 50 5.19 12.55 14.12
N TYR A 51 5.52 13.84 14.20
CA TYR A 51 4.54 14.92 14.37
C TYR A 51 3.58 15.04 13.18
N THR A 52 4.01 14.79 11.94
CA THR A 52 3.11 14.87 10.77
C THR A 52 2.09 13.73 10.69
N LYS A 53 2.38 12.57 11.30
CA LYS A 53 1.47 11.41 11.32
C LYS A 53 0.34 11.53 12.35
N ALA A 54 0.51 12.34 13.40
CA ALA A 54 -0.40 12.39 14.54
C ALA A 54 -1.62 13.32 14.36
N THR A 55 -1.67 14.10 13.27
CA THR A 55 -2.64 15.19 13.10
C THR A 55 -3.80 14.84 12.15
N GLU A 56 -3.97 13.57 11.76
CA GLU A 56 -5.17 13.19 11.02
C GLU A 56 -6.37 13.16 11.98
N PRO A 57 -7.39 14.01 11.78
CA PRO A 57 -8.60 13.95 12.60
C PRO A 57 -9.24 12.56 12.46
N PRO A 58 -9.81 12.01 13.54
CA PRO A 58 -10.46 10.71 13.47
C PRO A 58 -11.56 10.75 12.40
N ALA A 59 -11.61 9.69 11.59
CA ALA A 59 -12.58 9.59 10.51
C ALA A 59 -14.02 9.75 11.05
N THR A 60 -14.83 10.56 10.37
CA THR A 60 -16.23 10.76 10.79
C THR A 60 -17.03 9.46 10.63
N PRO A 61 -18.14 9.26 11.38
CA PRO A 61 -19.01 8.10 11.19
C PRO A 61 -19.46 7.91 9.73
N GLN A 62 -19.69 9.01 9.02
CA GLN A 62 -20.04 9.01 7.59
C GLN A 62 -18.90 8.48 6.72
N GLN A 63 -17.65 8.88 7.02
CA GLN A 63 -16.48 8.37 6.30
C GLN A 63 -16.24 6.88 6.59
N ILE A 64 -16.49 6.43 7.82
CA ILE A 64 -16.39 5.01 8.20
C ILE A 64 -17.44 4.18 7.42
N ALA A 65 -18.70 4.63 7.40
CA ALA A 65 -19.76 3.97 6.65
C ALA A 65 -19.49 3.98 5.13
N ALA A 66 -18.98 5.10 4.59
CA ALA A 66 -18.59 5.20 3.19
C ALA A 66 -17.49 4.19 2.84
N LYS A 67 -16.43 4.09 3.66
CA LYS A 67 -15.36 3.09 3.49
C LYS A 67 -15.89 1.66 3.57
N ALA A 68 -16.77 1.37 4.51
CA ALA A 68 -17.37 0.05 4.65
C ALA A 68 -18.24 -0.33 3.42
N SER A 69 -19.05 0.59 2.91
CA SER A 69 -19.84 0.36 1.69
C SER A 69 -18.96 0.23 0.44
N ASP A 70 -17.85 0.96 0.38
CA ASP A 70 -16.87 0.85 -0.70
C ASP A 70 -16.16 -0.52 -0.70
N ALA A 71 -15.76 -1.00 0.48
CA ALA A 71 -15.17 -2.32 0.65
C ALA A 71 -16.12 -3.44 0.20
N LYS A 72 -17.42 -3.35 0.52
CA LYS A 72 -18.44 -4.30 0.05
C LYS A 72 -18.56 -4.33 -1.48
N ARG A 73 -18.52 -3.15 -2.11
CA ARG A 73 -18.58 -3.04 -3.59
C ARG A 73 -17.32 -3.62 -4.24
N GLY A 74 -16.14 -3.32 -3.68
CA GLY A 74 -14.88 -3.90 -4.13
C GLY A 74 -14.86 -5.43 -4.02
N ALA A 75 -15.38 -5.99 -2.93
CA ALA A 75 -15.51 -7.44 -2.77
C ALA A 75 -16.41 -8.06 -3.84
N LEU A 76 -17.57 -7.46 -4.13
CA LEU A 76 -18.45 -7.96 -5.19
C LEU A 76 -17.81 -7.86 -6.59
N ALA A 77 -17.06 -6.78 -6.86
CA ALA A 77 -16.31 -6.63 -8.11
C ALA A 77 -15.27 -7.74 -8.28
N TYR A 78 -14.52 -8.03 -7.21
CA TYR A 78 -13.54 -9.11 -7.17
C TYR A 78 -14.20 -10.48 -7.40
N ASP A 79 -15.30 -10.77 -6.69
CA ASP A 79 -16.04 -12.03 -6.81
C ASP A 79 -16.58 -12.23 -8.24
N LEU A 80 -17.08 -11.16 -8.88
CA LEU A 80 -17.52 -11.18 -10.27
C LEU A 80 -16.34 -11.51 -11.21
N ALA A 81 -15.21 -10.83 -11.04
CA ALA A 81 -14.02 -11.09 -11.86
C ALA A 81 -13.49 -12.52 -11.71
N ALA A 82 -13.44 -13.02 -10.47
CA ALA A 82 -13.06 -14.40 -10.18
C ALA A 82 -14.05 -15.41 -10.78
N THR A 83 -15.35 -15.12 -10.72
CA THR A 83 -16.39 -15.95 -11.33
C THR A 83 -16.26 -15.99 -12.85
N ILE A 84 -15.98 -14.85 -13.49
CA ILE A 84 -15.70 -14.78 -14.94
C ILE A 84 -14.46 -15.62 -15.26
N LYS A 85 -13.37 -15.42 -14.53
CA LYS A 85 -12.11 -16.17 -14.71
C LYS A 85 -12.31 -17.68 -14.63
N ALA A 86 -13.17 -18.15 -13.72
CA ALA A 86 -13.48 -19.56 -13.56
C ALA A 86 -14.37 -20.13 -14.68
N ARG A 87 -15.10 -19.28 -15.42
CA ARG A 87 -16.08 -19.70 -16.44
C ARG A 87 -15.60 -19.52 -17.87
N VAL A 88 -14.62 -18.64 -18.10
CA VAL A 88 -14.02 -18.51 -19.43
C VAL A 88 -13.24 -19.77 -19.79
N ARG A 89 -13.15 -20.04 -21.10
CA ARG A 89 -12.49 -21.25 -21.63
C ARG A 89 -10.99 -21.28 -21.36
N ASP A 90 -10.33 -20.13 -21.46
CA ASP A 90 -8.89 -19.94 -21.21
C ASP A 90 -8.74 -18.85 -20.14
N PRO A 91 -8.62 -19.22 -18.84
CA PRO A 91 -8.55 -18.27 -17.73
C PRO A 91 -7.39 -17.28 -17.83
N ASP A 92 -6.27 -17.67 -18.43
CA ASP A 92 -5.07 -16.84 -18.54
C ASP A 92 -5.19 -15.80 -19.66
N SER A 93 -6.13 -16.01 -20.58
CA SER A 93 -6.48 -15.02 -21.59
C SER A 93 -7.40 -13.91 -21.09
N LEU A 94 -7.98 -14.03 -19.90
CA LEU A 94 -8.96 -13.08 -19.40
C LEU A 94 -8.35 -11.68 -19.26
N LYS A 95 -8.99 -10.70 -19.89
CA LYS A 95 -8.71 -9.28 -19.75
C LYS A 95 -9.98 -8.56 -19.39
N VAL A 96 -10.16 -8.28 -18.11
CA VAL A 96 -11.27 -7.44 -17.65
C VAL A 96 -11.01 -6.01 -18.11
N THR A 97 -11.93 -5.44 -18.89
CA THR A 97 -11.79 -4.07 -19.41
C THR A 97 -12.58 -3.06 -18.59
N TRP A 98 -13.64 -3.51 -17.92
CA TRP A 98 -14.43 -2.67 -17.03
C TRP A 98 -15.21 -3.53 -16.01
N ILE A 99 -15.29 -3.07 -14.76
CA ILE A 99 -16.26 -3.57 -13.77
C ILE A 99 -16.96 -2.40 -13.11
N GLY A 100 -18.29 -2.45 -13.09
CA GLY A 100 -19.14 -1.51 -12.36
C GLY A 100 -19.94 -2.18 -11.26
N VAL A 101 -20.11 -1.50 -10.12
CA VAL A 101 -20.98 -1.97 -9.02
C VAL A 101 -21.91 -0.86 -8.55
N ASN A 102 -23.15 -1.22 -8.19
CA ASN A 102 -24.15 -0.26 -7.68
C ASN A 102 -23.86 0.14 -6.22
N SER A 103 -24.53 1.18 -5.74
CA SER A 103 -24.36 1.68 -4.35
C SER A 103 -24.69 0.64 -3.28
N SER A 104 -25.60 -0.29 -3.57
CA SER A 104 -26.07 -1.31 -2.63
C SER A 104 -25.21 -2.59 -2.62
N ALA A 105 -24.21 -2.71 -3.49
CA ALA A 105 -23.41 -3.93 -3.70
C ALA A 105 -24.27 -5.18 -3.96
N THR A 106 -25.33 -5.01 -4.75
CA THR A 106 -26.23 -6.10 -5.19
C THR A 106 -26.11 -6.36 -6.69
N THR A 107 -25.79 -5.33 -7.46
CA THR A 107 -25.65 -5.40 -8.92
C THR A 107 -24.20 -5.12 -9.29
N ALA A 108 -23.61 -6.02 -10.06
CA ALA A 108 -22.30 -5.84 -10.65
C ALA A 108 -22.33 -6.21 -12.13
N CYS A 109 -21.68 -5.39 -12.95
CA CYS A 109 -21.54 -5.61 -14.37
C CYS A 109 -20.06 -5.61 -14.74
N ALA A 110 -19.68 -6.41 -15.72
CA ALA A 110 -18.32 -6.40 -16.25
C ALA A 110 -18.31 -6.51 -17.77
N SER A 111 -17.37 -5.81 -18.39
CA SER A 111 -16.93 -6.06 -19.76
C SER A 111 -15.55 -6.69 -19.71
N TYR A 112 -15.34 -7.74 -20.49
CA TYR A 112 -14.07 -8.46 -20.51
C TYR A 112 -13.78 -9.01 -21.90
N ARG A 113 -12.53 -9.39 -22.11
CA ARG A 113 -12.10 -10.13 -23.30
C ARG A 113 -11.50 -11.46 -22.89
N ALA A 114 -11.80 -12.52 -23.62
CA ALA A 114 -11.24 -13.84 -23.39
C ALA A 114 -11.06 -14.60 -24.71
N ARG A 115 -10.17 -15.59 -24.72
CA ARG A 115 -9.91 -16.44 -25.87
C ARG A 115 -11.08 -17.42 -26.07
N ASN A 116 -11.57 -17.46 -27.30
CA ASN A 116 -12.62 -18.37 -27.74
C ASN A 116 -12.05 -19.70 -28.26
N GLY A 117 -12.92 -20.61 -28.73
CA GLY A 117 -12.51 -21.91 -29.27
C GLY A 117 -11.72 -21.89 -30.57
N PHE A 118 -11.72 -20.76 -31.27
CA PHE A 118 -11.00 -20.56 -32.52
C PHE A 118 -9.66 -19.84 -32.31
N GLY A 119 -9.25 -19.65 -31.04
CA GLY A 119 -8.00 -18.98 -30.69
C GLY A 119 -8.04 -17.45 -30.73
N GLY A 120 -9.16 -16.84 -31.12
CA GLY A 120 -9.36 -15.39 -31.16
C GLY A 120 -9.85 -14.80 -29.83
N MET A 121 -9.69 -13.49 -29.64
CA MET A 121 -10.14 -12.77 -28.44
C MET A 121 -11.52 -12.14 -28.63
N ASN A 122 -12.54 -12.71 -27.99
CA ASN A 122 -13.90 -12.15 -27.99
C ASN A 122 -14.06 -11.10 -26.89
N SER A 123 -14.89 -10.09 -27.14
CA SER A 123 -15.38 -9.18 -26.10
C SER A 123 -16.74 -9.64 -25.63
N GLU A 124 -16.90 -9.81 -24.31
CA GLU A 124 -18.12 -10.30 -23.68
C GLU A 124 -18.52 -9.40 -22.51
N ARG A 125 -19.76 -9.55 -22.07
CA ARG A 125 -20.36 -8.83 -20.96
C ARG A 125 -20.94 -9.81 -19.96
N ALA A 126 -20.83 -9.49 -18.68
CA ALA A 126 -21.46 -10.22 -17.61
C ALA A 126 -22.28 -9.27 -16.73
N VAL A 127 -23.45 -9.73 -16.31
CA VAL A 127 -24.33 -9.00 -15.40
C VAL A 127 -24.72 -9.94 -14.26
N ILE A 128 -24.55 -9.49 -13.03
CA ILE A 128 -24.99 -10.18 -11.82
C ILE A 128 -25.91 -9.25 -11.04
N VAL A 129 -27.07 -9.76 -10.63
CA VAL A 129 -28.02 -9.08 -9.75
C VAL A 129 -28.33 -10.02 -8.59
N ASP A 130 -28.19 -9.55 -7.36
CA ASP A 130 -28.41 -10.34 -6.14
C ASP A 130 -27.64 -11.68 -6.15
N ARG A 131 -26.38 -11.62 -6.60
CA ARG A 131 -25.49 -12.78 -6.79
C ARG A 131 -25.97 -13.83 -7.81
N LYS A 132 -27.01 -13.53 -8.59
CA LYS A 132 -27.48 -14.38 -9.67
C LYS A 132 -26.95 -13.84 -11.01
N PRO A 133 -26.21 -14.66 -11.79
CA PRO A 133 -25.83 -14.27 -13.14
C PRO A 133 -27.07 -14.18 -14.02
N LEU A 134 -27.18 -13.09 -14.76
CA LEU A 134 -28.18 -12.91 -15.79
C LEU A 134 -27.60 -13.28 -17.15
N GLU A 135 -28.49 -13.57 -18.11
CA GLU A 135 -28.08 -13.77 -19.49
C GLU A 135 -27.44 -12.48 -20.05
N PRO A 136 -26.35 -12.59 -20.84
CA PRO A 136 -25.58 -11.46 -21.33
C PRO A 136 -26.26 -10.79 -22.53
N THR A 137 -27.49 -10.31 -22.35
CA THR A 137 -28.26 -9.59 -23.36
C THR A 137 -28.04 -8.09 -23.26
N GLU A 138 -28.21 -7.37 -24.37
CA GLU A 138 -28.14 -5.90 -24.35
C GLU A 138 -29.23 -5.28 -23.47
N GLY A 139 -30.40 -5.90 -23.39
CA GLY A 139 -31.49 -5.47 -22.51
C GLY A 139 -31.06 -5.46 -21.04
N ASN A 140 -30.55 -6.59 -20.54
CA ASN A 140 -30.07 -6.68 -19.16
C ASN A 140 -28.91 -5.69 -18.91
N TRP A 141 -27.99 -5.55 -19.85
CA TRP A 141 -26.91 -4.59 -19.74
C TRP A 141 -27.42 -3.15 -19.59
N ASN A 142 -28.31 -2.72 -20.47
CA ASN A 142 -28.83 -1.36 -20.48
C ASN A 142 -29.74 -1.07 -19.28
N THR A 143 -30.37 -2.09 -18.69
CA THR A 143 -31.18 -1.93 -17.47
C THR A 143 -30.34 -1.79 -16.21
N TYR A 144 -29.29 -2.60 -16.06
CA TYR A 144 -28.59 -2.76 -14.77
C TYR A 144 -27.23 -2.06 -14.67
N CYS A 145 -26.58 -1.79 -15.80
CA CYS A 145 -25.20 -1.31 -15.85
C CYS A 145 -24.99 0.21 -16.00
N PRO A 146 -25.99 1.06 -16.33
CA PRO A 146 -25.80 2.51 -16.33
C PRO A 146 -25.49 3.07 -14.93
N GLY A 147 -24.58 4.05 -14.86
CA GLY A 147 -24.30 4.80 -13.63
C GLY A 147 -23.60 4.01 -12.52
N LEU A 148 -23.11 2.80 -12.82
CA LEU A 148 -22.36 2.01 -11.87
C LEU A 148 -20.98 2.63 -11.61
N ARG A 149 -20.51 2.52 -10.37
CA ARG A 149 -19.19 3.00 -9.98
C ARG A 149 -18.13 2.02 -10.44
N ASP A 150 -17.05 2.53 -11.02
CA ASP A 150 -15.94 1.75 -11.55
C ASP A 150 -15.09 1.11 -10.42
N TYR A 151 -14.87 -0.21 -10.53
CA TYR A 151 -14.03 -1.04 -9.68
C TYR A 151 -13.06 -1.91 -10.51
N THR A 152 -12.74 -1.50 -11.73
CA THR A 152 -11.85 -2.27 -12.62
C THR A 152 -10.47 -2.51 -12.01
N SER A 153 -9.96 -1.57 -11.20
CA SER A 153 -8.70 -1.72 -10.46
C SER A 153 -8.75 -2.72 -9.30
N ALA A 154 -9.95 -3.16 -8.88
CA ALA A 154 -10.14 -4.18 -7.86
C ALA A 154 -10.20 -5.61 -8.45
N ALA A 155 -10.19 -5.74 -9.79
CA ALA A 155 -10.15 -7.04 -10.46
C ALA A 155 -8.75 -7.69 -10.34
N PRO A 156 -8.66 -9.02 -10.13
CA PRO A 156 -7.41 -9.77 -10.10
C PRO A 156 -6.74 -9.94 -11.47
#